data_AF-A0A2Z5UT69-F1
#
_entry.id   AF-A0A2Z5UT69-F1
#
_cell.length_a   1.000
_cell.length_b   1.000
_cell.length_c   1.000
_cell.angle_alpha   90.00
_cell.angle_beta   90.00
_cell.angle_gamma   90.00
#
_symmetry.space_group_name_H-M   'P 1'
#
loop_
_entity.id
_entity.type
_entity.pdbx_description
1 polymer ?
#
loop_
_entity_poly.entity_id
_entity_poly.type
_entity_poly.pdbx_seq_one_letter_code
_entity_poly.pdbx_strand_id
1 'polypeptide(L)' 'MRYRVHRLVHAEFFDDMHGAIAREKQLKRWHREWKINLIEADNPDWQDLAEAWRIAEPIPKPPSC' A
#
# COMPACT_ATOMS: atom_id res chain seq x y z
N MET A 1 -4.72 -16.63 12.34
CA MET A 1 -4.16 -15.33 11.93
C MET A 1 -4.92 -14.89 10.69
N ARG A 2 -5.75 -13.84 10.77
CA ARG A 2 -6.82 -13.57 9.80
C ARG A 2 -6.80 -12.10 9.36
N TYR A 3 -5.63 -11.62 8.95
CA TYR A 3 -5.51 -10.31 8.32
C TYR A 3 -5.24 -10.54 6.84
N ARG A 4 -6.32 -10.42 6.08
CA ARG A 4 -6.42 -10.52 4.63
C ARG A 4 -5.78 -9.28 3.98
N VAL A 5 -4.47 -9.11 4.17
CA VAL A 5 -3.70 -8.06 3.50
C VAL A 5 -3.44 -8.55 2.09
N HIS A 6 -4.37 -8.23 1.19
CA HIS A 6 -4.34 -8.72 -0.17
C HIS A 6 -3.71 -7.71 -1.11
N ARG A 7 -4.00 -6.41 -0.97
CA ARG A 7 -3.64 -5.42 -1.99
C ARG A 7 -2.46 -4.54 -1.59
N LEU A 8 -1.51 -4.33 -2.51
CA LEU A 8 -0.48 -3.30 -2.37
C LEU A 8 -1.00 -2.02 -3.04
N VAL A 9 -1.31 -0.98 -2.26
CA VAL A 9 -1.93 0.26 -2.81
C VAL A 9 -1.02 1.48 -2.77
N HIS A 10 0.09 1.41 -2.03
CA HIS A 10 1.02 2.52 -1.86
C HIS A 10 2.43 2.00 -1.61
N ALA A 11 3.42 2.62 -2.24
CA ALA A 11 4.83 2.31 -2.08
C ALA A 11 5.67 3.57 -2.33
N GLU A 12 6.66 3.81 -1.48
CA GLU A 12 7.58 4.95 -1.59
C GLU A 12 9.01 4.41 -1.71
N PHE A 13 9.79 4.93 -2.65
CA PHE A 13 11.21 4.61 -2.82
C PHE A 13 12.07 5.69 -2.17
N PHE A 14 13.13 5.27 -1.49
CA PHE A 14 14.08 6.15 -0.81
C PHE A 14 15.49 5.76 -1.21
N ASP A 15 16.37 6.77 -1.38
CA ASP A 15 17.77 6.56 -1.72
C ASP A 15 18.61 6.04 -0.54
N ASP A 16 18.13 6.27 0.69
CA ASP A 16 18.81 5.87 1.92
C ASP A 16 17.93 4.98 2.84
N MET A 17 18.60 4.08 3.55
CA MET A 17 17.93 3.22 4.54
C MET A 17 17.37 4.03 5.72
N HIS A 18 18.06 5.10 6.10
CA HIS A 18 17.66 5.93 7.24
C HIS A 18 16.37 6.71 6.96
N GLY A 19 16.21 7.30 5.77
CA GLY A 19 14.99 7.97 5.33
C GLY A 19 13.81 7.01 5.24
N ALA A 20 14.01 5.82 4.67
CA ALA A 20 12.98 4.77 4.63
C ALA A 20 12.48 4.41 6.03
N ILE A 21 13.39 4.18 6.98
CA ILE A 21 13.04 3.83 8.37
C ILE A 21 12.34 5.00 9.08
N ALA A 22 12.80 6.23 8.87
CA ALA A 22 12.19 7.42 9.47
C ALA A 22 10.75 7.61 8.95
N ARG A 23 10.54 7.46 7.64
CA ARG A 23 9.21 7.52 7.01
C ARG A 23 8.30 6.42 7.53
N GLU A 24 8.78 5.18 7.60
CA GLU A 24 7.99 4.06 8.10
C GLU A 24 7.54 4.32 9.56
N LYS A 25 8.45 4.81 10.41
CA LYS A 25 8.12 5.20 11.79
C LYS A 25 7.09 6.34 11.85
N GLN A 26 7.18 7.30 10.95
CA GLN A 26 6.21 8.39 10.83
C GLN A 26 4.82 7.84 10.44
N LEU A 27 4.74 7.06 9.37
CA LEU A 27 3.48 6.46 8.88
C LEU A 27 2.84 5.52 9.90
N LYS A 28 3.63 4.79 10.70
CA LYS A 28 3.11 3.94 11.79
C LYS A 28 2.34 4.76 12.84
N ARG A 29 2.75 6.00 13.10
CA ARG A 29 2.12 6.90 14.10
C ARG A 29 0.98 7.74 13.54
N TRP A 30 0.79 7.76 12.22
CA TRP A 30 -0.26 8.57 11.60
C TRP A 30 -1.67 8.04 11.86
N HIS A 31 -2.61 8.98 11.94
CA HIS A 31 -4.03 8.69 11.89
C HIS A 31 -4.38 7.98 10.57
N ARG A 32 -5.37 7.08 10.63
CA ARG A 32 -5.81 6.29 9.47
C ARG A 32 -6.22 7.19 8.29
N GLU A 33 -6.90 8.29 8.57
CA GLU A 33 -7.36 9.26 7.58
C GLU A 33 -6.20 9.85 6.76
N TRP A 34 -5.08 10.18 7.41
CA TRP A 34 -3.93 10.76 6.70
C TRP A 34 -3.26 9.73 5.78
N LYS A 35 -3.26 8.46 6.18
CA LYS A 35 -2.78 7.37 5.30
C LYS A 35 -3.71 7.20 4.10
N ILE A 36 -5.03 7.31 4.30
CA ILE A 36 -6.01 7.27 3.21
C ILE A 36 -5.79 8.44 2.26
N ASN A 37 -5.69 9.66 2.76
CA ASN A 37 -5.45 10.84 1.91
C ASN A 37 -4.14 10.73 1.14
N LEU A 38 -3.09 10.16 1.76
CA LEU A 38 -1.81 9.89 1.10
C LEU A 38 -1.99 8.88 -0.05
N ILE A 39 -2.71 7.77 0.20
CA ILE A 39 -3.00 6.76 -0.82
C ILE A 39 -3.86 7.36 -1.94
N GLU A 40 -4.92 8.09 -1.61
CA GLU A 40 -5.85 8.66 -2.59
C GLU A 40 -5.20 9.75 -3.45
N ALA A 41 -4.20 10.46 -2.93
CA ALA A 41 -3.45 11.45 -3.69
C ALA A 41 -2.59 10.83 -4.81
N ASP A 42 -2.06 9.62 -4.60
CA ASP A 42 -1.18 8.93 -5.56
C ASP A 42 -1.92 7.85 -6.38
N ASN A 43 -2.90 7.18 -5.75
CA ASN A 43 -3.65 6.05 -6.28
C ASN A 43 -5.14 6.17 -5.91
N PRO A 44 -5.89 7.11 -6.54
CA PRO A 44 -7.29 7.38 -6.21
C PRO A 44 -8.23 6.19 -6.46
N ASP A 45 -7.87 5.31 -7.40
CA ASP A 45 -8.65 4.12 -7.76
C ASP A 45 -8.29 2.89 -6.90
N TRP A 46 -7.34 3.03 -5.96
CA TRP A 46 -6.86 1.94 -5.10
C TRP A 46 -6.45 0.70 -5.90
N GLN A 47 -5.77 0.91 -7.03
CA GLN A 47 -5.27 -0.15 -7.90
C GLN A 47 -4.19 -0.97 -7.17
N ASP A 48 -4.09 -2.26 -7.51
CA ASP A 48 -3.04 -3.11 -6.93
C ASP A 48 -1.72 -2.88 -7.65
N LEU A 49 -0.80 -2.20 -6.97
CA LEU A 49 0.55 -1.96 -7.46
C LEU A 49 1.33 -3.26 -7.63
N ALA A 50 1.02 -4.33 -6.88
CA ALA A 50 1.69 -5.62 -7.05
C ALA A 50 1.37 -6.27 -8.41
N GLU A 51 0.11 -6.11 -8.87
CA GLU A 51 -0.32 -6.52 -10.21
C GLU A 51 0.31 -5.62 -11.28
N ALA A 52 0.26 -4.29 -11.07
CA ALA A 52 0.83 -3.31 -12.00
C ALA A 52 2.34 -3.51 -12.20
N TRP A 53 3.08 -3.80 -11.13
CA TRP A 53 4.51 -4.05 -11.15
C TRP A 53 4.87 -5.50 -11.49
N ARG A 54 3.88 -6.38 -11.69
CA ARG A 54 4.06 -7.82 -11.98
C ARG A 54 4.93 -8.54 -10.95
N ILE A 55 4.80 -8.14 -9.68
CA ILE A 55 5.57 -8.72 -8.56
C ILE A 55 4.81 -9.89 -7.93
N ALA A 56 3.49 -9.98 -8.13
CA ALA A 56 2.66 -11.06 -7.64
C ALA A 56 1.63 -11.50 -8.69
N GLU A 57 1.15 -12.74 -8.57
CA GLU A 57 0.00 -13.19 -9.36
C GLU A 57 -1.27 -12.43 -8.95
N PRO A 58 -2.17 -12.14 -9.92
CA PRO A 58 -3.40 -11.41 -9.64
C PRO A 58 -4.25 -12.19 -8.63
N ILE A 59 -4.70 -11.48 -7.60
CA ILE A 59 -5.46 -12.06 -6.52
C ILE A 59 -6.80 -12.51 -7.09
N PRO A 60 -7.21 -13.78 -6.91
CA PRO A 60 -8.50 -14.23 -7.39
C PRO A 60 -9.57 -13.34 -6.77
N LYS A 61 -10.27 -12.58 -7.61
CA LYS A 61 -11.37 -11.74 -7.17
C LYS A 61 -12.35 -12.66 -6.44
N PRO A 62 -12.77 -12.32 -5.21
CA PRO A 62 -13.78 -13.11 -4.53
C PRO A 62 -14.97 -13.25 -5.48
N PRO A 63 -15.61 -14.42 -5.56
CA PRO A 63 -16.74 -14.60 -6.44
C PRO A 63 -17.75 -13.50 -6.17
N SER A 64 -18.14 -12.78 -7.23
CA SER A 64 -19.37 -11.99 -7.20
C SER A 64 -20.47 -12.94 -6.75
N CYS A 65 -21.22 -12.58 -5.71
CA CYS A 65 -22.55 -13.18 -5.55
C CYS A 65 -23.35 -13.03 -6.85
#